data_AF-A0A9X6TG55-F1
#
_entry.id   AF-A0A9X6TG55-F1
#
_cell.length_a   1.000
_cell.length_b   1.000
_cell.length_c   1.000
_cell.angle_alpha   90.00
_cell.angle_beta   90.00
_cell.angle_gamma   90.00
#
_symmetry.space_group_name_H-M   'P 1'
#
loop_
_entity.id
_entity.type
_entity.pdbx_description
1 polymer ?
#
loop_
_entity_poly.entity_id
_entity_poly.type
_entity_poly.pdbx_seq_one_letter_code
_entity_poly.pdbx_strand_id
1 'polypeptide(L)' 'PIVKVPSKRLNGANFIICHKSATVAPVKLAEYRLHKDPPGISGSLAEGRVYFDAFVLKNKKDAIYVHKKTTTPETKAKK' A
#
# COMPACT_ATOMS: atom_id res chain seq x y z
N PRO A 1 15.22 0.67 -6.26
CA PRO A 1 15.28 1.79 -5.27
C PRO A 1 14.99 1.21 -3.88
N ILE A 2 15.70 1.67 -2.85
CA ILE A 2 15.48 1.24 -1.46
C ILE A 2 14.51 2.24 -0.83
N VAL A 3 13.38 1.75 -0.32
CA VAL A 3 12.34 2.58 0.31
C VAL A 3 12.26 2.22 1.78
N LYS A 4 12.49 3.19 2.66
CA LYS A 4 12.31 3.02 4.11
C LYS A 4 10.83 3.16 4.44
N VAL A 5 10.31 2.19 5.19
CA VAL A 5 8.89 2.18 5.62
C VAL A 5 8.79 1.86 7.11
N PRO A 6 7.79 2.42 7.83
CA PRO A 6 7.57 2.06 9.23
C PRO A 6 7.26 0.57 9.40
N SER A 7 7.81 -0.06 10.45
CA SER A 7 7.63 -1.50 10.70
C SER A 7 6.16 -1.93 10.83
N LYS A 8 5.30 -1.04 11.32
CA LYS A 8 3.84 -1.27 11.42
C LYS A 8 3.19 -1.52 10.06
N ARG A 9 3.74 -1.00 8.96
CA ARG A 9 3.22 -1.20 7.59
C ARG A 9 3.74 -2.47 6.90
N LEU A 10 4.79 -3.10 7.44
CA LEU A 10 5.41 -4.32 6.89
C LEU A 10 4.86 -5.63 7.52
N ASN A 11 3.93 -5.52 8.48
CA ASN A 11 3.16 -6.63 9.06
C ASN A 11 3.97 -7.91 9.35
N GLY A 12 5.09 -7.77 10.09
CA GLY A 12 5.95 -8.89 10.50
C GLY A 12 7.06 -9.25 9.50
N ALA A 13 7.15 -8.60 8.35
CA ALA A 13 8.31 -8.69 7.46
C ALA A 13 9.44 -7.75 7.89
N ASN A 14 10.68 -8.21 7.72
CA ASN A 14 11.88 -7.39 7.87
C ASN A 14 12.08 -6.52 6.62
N PHE A 15 11.98 -7.15 5.44
CA PHE A 15 12.06 -6.47 4.15
C PHE A 15 11.38 -7.30 3.05
N ILE A 16 11.04 -6.62 1.96
CA ILE A 16 10.48 -7.21 0.74
C ILE A 16 11.35 -6.77 -0.43
N ILE A 17 11.71 -7.71 -1.29
CA ILE A 17 12.43 -7.45 -2.54
C ILE A 17 11.49 -7.81 -3.69
N CYS A 18 11.21 -6.85 -4.54
CA CYS A 18 10.37 -7.04 -5.73
C CYS A 18 11.17 -6.65 -6.98
N HIS A 19 11.14 -7.51 -8.00
CA HIS A 19 11.55 -7.09 -9.33
C HIS A 19 10.54 -6.07 -9.89
N LYS A 20 10.98 -5.10 -10.70
CA LYS A 20 10.11 -4.02 -11.24
C LYS A 20 8.91 -4.57 -12.03
N SER A 21 9.05 -5.75 -12.61
CA SER A 21 7.99 -6.41 -13.37
C SER A 21 7.00 -7.20 -12.49
N ALA A 22 7.23 -7.37 -11.19
CA ALA A 22 6.50 -8.32 -10.36
C ALA A 22 5.11 -7.82 -9.92
N THR A 23 4.96 -6.51 -9.73
CA THR A 23 3.73 -5.88 -9.24
C THR A 23 3.16 -4.95 -10.30
N VAL A 24 1.85 -5.01 -10.52
CA VAL A 24 1.12 -3.94 -11.19
C VAL A 24 0.74 -2.95 -10.10
N ALA A 25 1.16 -1.69 -10.27
CA ALA A 25 0.90 -0.61 -9.32
C ALA A 25 -0.20 0.32 -9.87
N PRO A 26 -1.47 -0.13 -9.95
CA PRO A 26 -2.51 0.72 -10.47
C PRO A 26 -2.74 1.91 -9.53
N VAL A 27 -2.92 3.07 -10.14
CA VAL A 27 -3.33 4.29 -9.46
C VAL A 27 -4.80 4.47 -9.76
N LYS A 28 -5.65 4.36 -8.73
CA LYS A 28 -7.11 4.44 -8.87
C LYS A 28 -7.63 5.69 -8.19
N LEU A 29 -8.42 6.48 -8.90
CA LEU A 29 -9.17 7.58 -8.30
C LEU A 29 -10.28 6.99 -7.44
N ALA A 30 -10.21 7.23 -6.14
CA ALA A 30 -11.12 6.69 -5.15
C ALA A 30 -12.36 7.55 -5.00
N GLU A 31 -12.15 8.86 -4.85
CA GLU A 31 -13.21 9.83 -4.66
C GLU A 31 -12.77 11.13 -5.31
N TYR A 32 -13.72 11.81 -5.93
CA TYR A 32 -13.53 13.13 -6.48
C TYR A 32 -14.74 13.98 -6.08
N ARG A 33 -14.49 15.05 -5.34
CA ARG A 33 -15.51 16.01 -4.92
C ARG A 33 -15.17 17.39 -5.46
N LEU A 34 -16.19 18.04 -6.02
CA LEU A 34 -16.08 19.39 -6.54
C LEU A 34 -16.93 20.31 -5.66
N HIS A 35 -16.27 21.23 -4.97
CA HIS A 35 -16.92 22.24 -4.13
C HIS A 35 -17.13 23.50 -4.95
N LYS A 36 -18.37 23.99 -5.00
CA LYS A 36 -18.71 25.30 -5.59
C LYS A 36 -18.64 26.37 -4.50
N ASP A 37 -18.05 27.52 -4.82
CA ASP A 37 -17.86 28.66 -3.92
C ASP A 37 -17.22 28.31 -2.56
N PRO A 38 -16.07 27.59 -2.55
CA PRO A 38 -15.39 27.23 -1.32
C PRO A 38 -14.82 28.49 -0.63
N PRO A 39 -14.85 28.55 0.70
CA PRO A 39 -14.28 29.68 1.43
C PRO A 39 -12.77 29.79 1.15
N GLY A 40 -12.32 30.99 0.78
CA GLY A 40 -10.90 31.29 0.58
C GLY A 40 -10.37 31.17 -0.86
N ILE A 41 -11.21 30.79 -1.84
CA ILE A 41 -10.81 30.72 -3.25
C ILE A 41 -11.96 31.21 -4.13
N SER A 42 -11.71 32.17 -5.03
CA SER A 42 -12.68 32.56 -6.05
C SER A 42 -12.67 31.53 -7.19
N GLY A 43 -13.49 30.47 -7.07
CA GLY A 43 -13.55 29.40 -8.06
C GLY A 43 -14.22 28.12 -7.55
N SER A 44 -13.94 26.97 -8.17
CA SER A 44 -14.33 25.65 -7.66
C SER A 44 -13.12 24.90 -7.12
N LEU A 45 -13.24 24.28 -5.94
CA LEU A 45 -12.18 23.44 -5.35
C LEU A 45 -12.44 21.98 -5.71
N ALA A 46 -11.47 21.35 -6.36
CA ALA A 46 -11.49 19.92 -6.67
C ALA A 46 -10.65 19.14 -5.65
N GLU A 47 -11.29 18.27 -4.87
CA GLU A 47 -10.63 17.37 -3.93
C GLU A 47 -10.64 15.95 -4.48
N GLY A 48 -9.45 15.34 -4.59
CA GLY A 48 -9.27 13.99 -5.08
C GLY A 48 -8.61 13.10 -4.04
N ARG A 49 -9.14 11.89 -3.85
CA ARG A 49 -8.47 10.80 -3.12
C ARG A 49 -7.98 9.77 -4.13
N VAL A 50 -6.72 9.39 -4.03
CA VAL A 50 -6.09 8.38 -4.88
C VAL A 50 -5.71 7.17 -4.04
N TYR A 51 -6.12 5.98 -4.48
CA TYR A 51 -5.65 4.71 -3.93
C TYR A 51 -4.53 4.14 -4.77
N PHE A 52 -3.57 3.55 -4.07
CA PHE A 52 -2.47 2.78 -4.64
C PHE A 52 -2.65 1.33 -4.24
N ASP A 53 -2.49 0.43 -5.21
CA ASP A 53 -2.51 -1.00 -4.97
C ASP A 53 -1.24 -1.63 -5.56
N ALA A 54 -0.95 -2.88 -5.19
CA ALA A 54 0.20 -3.64 -5.66
C ALA A 54 -0.23 -5.09 -5.95
N PHE A 55 -0.97 -5.28 -7.04
CA PHE A 55 -1.41 -6.62 -7.46
C PHE A 55 -0.22 -7.45 -7.96
N VAL A 56 -0.18 -8.70 -7.53
CA VAL A 56 0.81 -9.69 -7.98
C VAL A 56 0.12 -10.67 -8.92
N LEU A 57 0.54 -10.69 -10.19
CA LEU A 57 0.05 -11.70 -11.13
C LEU A 57 0.60 -13.06 -10.74
N LYS A 58 -0.23 -14.11 -10.82
CA LYS A 58 0.17 -15.50 -10.50
C LYS A 58 1.47 -15.92 -11.19
N ASN A 59 1.66 -15.51 -12.45
CA ASN A 59 2.82 -15.86 -13.26
C ASN A 59 4.10 -15.13 -12.84
N LYS A 60 4.00 -14.08 -12.02
CA LYS A 60 5.13 -13.25 -11.56
C LYS A 60 5.33 -13.31 -10.05
N LYS A 61 4.63 -14.21 -9.36
CA LYS A 61 4.73 -14.40 -7.91
C LYS A 61 6.17 -14.72 -7.46
N ASP A 62 6.92 -15.46 -8.25
CA ASP A 62 8.28 -15.90 -7.92
C ASP A 62 9.31 -14.76 -8.05
N ALA A 63 8.90 -13.59 -8.55
CA ALA A 63 9.73 -12.39 -8.63
C ALA A 63 9.65 -11.50 -7.38
N ILE A 64 9.03 -11.99 -6.30
CA ILE A 64 8.90 -11.32 -5.01
C ILE A 64 9.48 -12.21 -3.91
N TYR A 65 10.39 -11.64 -3.13
CA TYR A 65 10.97 -12.28 -1.95
C TYR A 65 10.57 -11.53 -0.69
N VAL A 66 10.17 -12.26 0.35
CA VAL A 66 9.79 -11.71 1.65
C VAL A 66 10.62 -12.37 2.74
N HIS A 67 11.38 -11.59 3.48
CA HIS A 67 12.02 -12.06 4.69
C HIS A 67 11.12 -11.74 5.90
N LYS A 68 10.55 -12.78 6.52
CA LYS A 68 9.67 -12.65 7.69
C LYS A 68 10.46 -12.78 8.98
N LYS A 69 10.05 -12.02 10.01
CA LYS A 69 10.47 -12.28 11.37
C LYS A 69 9.89 -13.62 11.81
N THR A 70 10.70 -14.45 12.44
CA THR A 70 10.23 -15.64 13.15
C THR A 70 9.40 -15.16 14.33
N THR A 71 8.09 -15.08 14.16
CA THR A 71 7.16 -14.97 15.28
C THR A 71 7.22 -16.29 16.04
N THR A 72 7.79 -16.27 17.24
CA THR A 72 7.47 -17.28 18.26
C THR A 72 5.94 -17.32 18.37
N PRO A 73 5.31 -18.50 18.22
CA PRO A 73 3.85 -18.58 18.24
C PRO A 73 3.35 -18.15 19.61
N GLU A 74 2.58 -17.06 19.66
CA GLU A 74 1.81 -16.72 20.86
C GLU A 74 0.77 -17.83 21.08
N THR A 75 1.00 -18.64 22.11
CA THR A 75 0.03 -19.62 22.61
C THR A 75 -1.25 -18.88 22.97
N LYS A 76 -2.32 -19.10 22.19
CA LYS A 76 -3.67 -18.73 22.62
C LYS A 76 -3.97 -19.51 23.89
N ALA A 77 -3.94 -18.83 25.03
CA ALA A 77 -4.45 -19.36 26.29
C ALA A 77 -5.92 -19.72 26.08
N LYS A 78 -6.21 -21.02 26.07
CA LYS A 78 -7.58 -21.53 26.24
C LYS A 78 -8.05 -21.07 27.61
N LYS A 79 -9.12 -20.30 27.65
CA LYS A 79 -9.98 -20.13 28.82
C LYS A 79 -11.34 -20.67 28.46
#